data_AF-A0A023BYW8-F1
#
_entry.id   AF-A0A023BYW8-F1
#
_cell.length_a   1.000
_cell.length_b   1.000
_cell.length_c   1.000
_cell.angle_alpha   90.00
_cell.angle_beta   90.00
_cell.angle_gamma   90.00
#
_symmetry.space_group_name_H-M   'P 1'
#
loop_
_entity.id
_entity.type
_entity.pdbx_description
1 polymer ?
#
loop_
_entity_poly.entity_id
_entity_poly.type
_entity_poly.pdbx_seq_one_letter_code
_entity_poly.pdbx_strand_id
1 'polypeptide(L)'
;MPDLLTKETNNSITKFINTIENSVIVEDSKLLLSIMEEITKAKPKVWGNERVPNFIIGFGKSSYKRKGGNKELEWFKVGFSPTKNKLTVHLNVNLQHEDNLLNDLGKFRSGKSCLYIRQLSDINLDILIQLIDKSILIQEKASIMDKTKYAVFNKTYGNNIKIT
;
A
#
# COMPACT_ATOMS: atom_id res chain seq x y z
N MET A 1 -8.30 16.08 -17.02
CA MET A 1 -7.20 15.39 -16.31
C MET A 1 -7.05 13.97 -16.87
N PRO A 2 -5.82 13.49 -17.11
CA PRO A 2 -5.57 12.14 -17.62
C PRO A 2 -5.82 11.08 -16.54
N ASP A 3 -6.21 9.89 -17.01
CA ASP A 3 -6.45 8.73 -16.16
C ASP A 3 -5.15 8.24 -15.50
N LEU A 4 -5.27 7.32 -14.55
CA LEU A 4 -4.12 6.61 -14.01
C LEU A 4 -3.50 5.71 -15.08
N LEU A 5 -2.18 5.79 -15.22
CA LEU A 5 -1.43 4.94 -16.13
C LEU A 5 -1.45 3.49 -15.66
N THR A 6 -1.26 3.28 -14.37
CA THR A 6 -1.31 1.96 -13.74
C THR A 6 -2.76 1.58 -13.44
N LYS A 7 -3.21 0.46 -14.00
CA LYS A 7 -4.58 -0.06 -13.86
C LYS A 7 -4.55 -1.53 -13.45
N GLU A 8 -5.66 -1.99 -12.90
CA GLU A 8 -5.90 -3.41 -12.62
C GLU A 8 -5.80 -4.22 -13.94
N THR A 9 -5.18 -5.39 -13.86
CA THR A 9 -5.00 -6.31 -15.00
C THR A 9 -5.50 -7.71 -14.64
N ASN A 10 -5.62 -8.57 -15.65
CA ASN A 10 -5.92 -10.00 -15.47
C ASN A 10 -4.66 -10.87 -15.45
N ASN A 11 -3.48 -10.28 -15.20
CA ASN A 11 -2.23 -11.01 -15.17
C ASN A 11 -2.17 -11.97 -13.97
N SER A 12 -1.53 -13.12 -14.17
CA SER A 12 -1.36 -14.12 -13.12
C SER A 12 -0.30 -13.67 -12.12
N ILE A 13 -0.70 -13.57 -10.85
CA ILE A 13 0.19 -13.24 -9.72
C ILE A 13 1.28 -14.28 -9.57
N THR A 14 0.94 -15.57 -9.64
CA THR A 14 1.90 -16.66 -9.54
C THR A 14 2.94 -16.58 -10.65
N LYS A 15 2.52 -16.31 -11.91
CA LYS A 15 3.48 -16.11 -13.00
C LYS A 15 4.36 -14.90 -12.75
N PHE A 16 3.80 -13.78 -12.29
CA PHE A 16 4.57 -12.59 -11.95
C PHE A 16 5.61 -12.85 -10.87
N ILE A 17 5.23 -13.45 -9.74
CA ILE A 17 6.18 -13.76 -8.66
C ILE A 17 7.27 -14.72 -9.16
N ASN A 18 6.90 -15.75 -9.94
CA ASN A 18 7.85 -16.74 -10.43
C ASN A 18 8.82 -16.21 -11.50
N THR A 19 8.60 -15.01 -12.06
CA THR A 19 9.57 -14.39 -12.98
C THR A 19 10.72 -13.70 -12.23
N ILE A 20 10.68 -13.64 -10.89
CA ILE A 20 11.70 -12.97 -10.08
C ILE A 20 12.87 -13.93 -9.88
N GLU A 21 14.08 -13.49 -10.25
CA GLU A 21 15.29 -14.32 -10.16
C GLU A 21 15.70 -14.64 -8.72
N ASN A 22 15.47 -13.71 -7.79
CA ASN A 22 15.88 -13.84 -6.40
C ASN A 22 14.87 -14.66 -5.60
N SER A 23 15.27 -15.87 -5.19
CA SER A 23 14.43 -16.79 -4.42
C SER A 23 13.95 -16.21 -3.08
N VAL A 24 14.75 -15.36 -2.42
CA VAL A 24 14.34 -14.70 -1.17
C VAL A 24 13.15 -13.77 -1.42
N ILE A 25 13.20 -12.98 -2.50
CA ILE A 25 12.08 -12.10 -2.86
C ILE A 25 10.86 -12.92 -3.28
N VAL A 26 11.04 -14.07 -3.95
CA VAL A 26 9.94 -14.97 -4.31
C VAL A 26 9.21 -15.45 -3.05
N GLU A 27 9.95 -15.99 -2.07
CA GLU A 27 9.35 -16.49 -0.83
C GLU A 27 8.75 -15.38 0.02
N ASP A 28 9.45 -14.25 0.16
CA ASP A 28 8.91 -13.10 0.87
C ASP A 28 7.65 -12.53 0.19
N SER A 29 7.59 -12.55 -1.15
CA SER A 29 6.40 -12.14 -1.89
C SER A 29 5.21 -13.06 -1.63
N LYS A 30 5.43 -14.38 -1.54
CA LYS A 30 4.38 -15.34 -1.18
C LYS A 30 3.89 -15.12 0.25
N LEU A 31 4.79 -14.85 1.18
CA LEU A 31 4.42 -14.55 2.56
C LEU A 31 3.60 -13.26 2.65
N LEU A 32 4.03 -12.17 2.02
CA LEU A 32 3.26 -10.93 1.96
C LEU A 32 1.90 -11.12 1.27
N LEU A 33 1.85 -11.95 0.22
CA LEU A 33 0.60 -12.28 -0.46
C LEU A 33 -0.42 -12.87 0.52
N SER A 34 -0.01 -13.88 1.30
CA SER A 34 -0.86 -14.52 2.30
C SER A 34 -1.25 -13.56 3.43
N ILE A 35 -0.30 -12.79 3.98
CA ILE A 35 -0.57 -11.82 5.05
C ILE A 35 -1.59 -10.77 4.60
N MET A 36 -1.38 -10.16 3.44
CA MET A 36 -2.27 -9.10 2.96
C MET A 36 -3.63 -9.64 2.55
N GLU A 37 -3.73 -10.83 1.97
CA GLU A 37 -5.02 -11.47 1.68
C GLU A 37 -5.81 -11.73 2.97
N GLU A 38 -5.13 -12.20 4.01
CA GLU A 38 -5.74 -12.51 5.30
C GLU A 38 -6.23 -11.24 6.03
N ILE A 39 -5.43 -10.17 6.04
CA ILE A 39 -5.83 -8.90 6.69
C ILE A 39 -6.92 -8.19 5.88
N THR A 40 -6.77 -8.11 4.55
CA THR A 40 -7.69 -7.33 3.70
C THR A 40 -9.00 -8.06 3.39
N LYS A 41 -9.03 -9.39 3.56
CA LYS A 41 -10.09 -10.28 3.08
C LYS A 41 -10.41 -10.07 1.59
N ALA A 42 -9.45 -9.60 0.81
CA ALA A 42 -9.62 -9.25 -0.59
C ALA A 42 -8.69 -10.09 -1.47
N LYS A 43 -9.21 -10.51 -2.62
CA LYS A 43 -8.40 -11.21 -3.62
C LYS A 43 -7.37 -10.25 -4.22
N PRO A 44 -6.09 -10.64 -4.31
CA PRO A 44 -5.07 -9.82 -4.92
C PRO A 44 -5.28 -9.66 -6.43
N LYS A 45 -4.81 -8.54 -6.96
CA LYS A 45 -4.79 -8.24 -8.40
C LYS A 45 -3.46 -7.66 -8.81
N VAL A 46 -3.01 -7.98 -10.02
CA VAL A 46 -1.82 -7.33 -10.60
C VAL A 46 -2.25 -5.99 -11.19
N TRP A 47 -1.53 -4.94 -10.85
CA TRP A 47 -1.67 -3.61 -11.41
C TRP A 47 -0.44 -3.27 -12.24
N GLY A 48 -0.66 -2.73 -13.43
CA GLY A 48 0.39 -2.45 -14.39
C GLY A 48 -0.10 -1.54 -15.52
N ASN A 49 0.75 -1.34 -16.51
CA ASN A 49 0.43 -0.65 -17.75
C ASN A 49 1.12 -1.33 -18.94
N GLU A 50 0.91 -0.85 -20.15
CA GLU A 50 1.48 -1.46 -21.37
C GLU A 50 3.01 -1.60 -21.33
N ARG A 51 3.71 -0.66 -20.69
CA ARG A 51 5.18 -0.66 -20.59
C ARG A 51 5.68 -1.52 -19.43
N VAL A 52 4.90 -1.61 -18.35
CA VAL A 52 5.23 -2.38 -17.14
C VAL A 52 3.97 -3.16 -16.71
N PRO A 53 3.70 -4.31 -17.35
CA PRO A 53 2.44 -5.03 -17.15
C PRO A 53 2.33 -5.69 -15.77
N ASN A 54 3.47 -5.98 -15.15
CA ASN A 54 3.55 -6.57 -13.81
C ASN A 54 4.33 -5.64 -12.89
N PHE A 55 3.62 -4.78 -12.15
CA PHE A 55 4.26 -3.74 -11.35
C PHE A 55 3.89 -3.81 -9.87
N ILE A 56 2.61 -3.92 -9.55
CA ILE A 56 2.11 -3.95 -8.17
C ILE A 56 1.17 -5.13 -8.01
N ILE A 57 1.23 -5.81 -6.87
CA ILE A 57 0.17 -6.72 -6.40
C ILE A 57 -0.64 -5.93 -5.38
N GLY A 58 -1.86 -5.57 -5.75
CA GLY A 58 -2.77 -4.74 -4.96
C GLY A 58 -3.93 -5.54 -4.39
N PHE A 59 -4.41 -5.13 -3.21
CA PHE A 59 -5.49 -5.75 -2.46
C PHE A 59 -6.60 -4.75 -2.17
N GLY A 60 -7.83 -5.21 -2.33
CA GLY A 60 -9.01 -4.38 -2.26
C GLY A 60 -9.05 -3.33 -3.37
N LYS A 61 -10.16 -2.61 -3.44
CA LYS A 61 -10.35 -1.50 -4.37
C LYS A 61 -10.93 -0.32 -3.63
N SER A 62 -10.41 0.87 -3.89
CA SER A 62 -10.95 2.13 -3.42
C SER A 62 -11.04 3.07 -4.61
N SER A 63 -12.13 3.82 -4.67
CA SER A 63 -12.25 4.92 -5.59
C SER A 63 -11.89 6.23 -4.90
N TYR A 64 -11.28 7.16 -5.64
CA TYR A 64 -10.98 8.49 -5.13
C TYR A 64 -11.12 9.54 -6.22
N LYS A 65 -11.41 10.77 -5.81
CA LYS A 65 -11.46 11.94 -6.70
C LYS A 65 -10.27 12.85 -6.38
N ARG A 66 -9.56 13.27 -7.42
CA ARG A 66 -8.53 14.31 -7.28
C ARG A 66 -9.22 15.64 -6.96
N LYS A 67 -8.55 16.50 -6.18
CA LYS A 67 -9.05 17.86 -5.90
C LYS A 67 -9.28 18.62 -7.22
N GLY A 68 -10.51 19.07 -7.45
CA GLY A 68 -10.92 19.75 -8.68
C GLY A 68 -11.14 18.83 -9.90
N GLY A 69 -11.06 17.51 -9.73
CA GLY A 69 -11.36 16.53 -10.77
C GLY A 69 -12.83 16.10 -10.73
N ASN A 70 -13.42 15.92 -11.92
CA ASN A 70 -14.78 15.39 -12.09
C ASN A 70 -14.82 13.86 -12.23
N LYS A 71 -13.66 13.21 -12.39
CA LYS A 71 -13.53 11.77 -12.58
C LYS A 71 -13.18 11.06 -11.28
N GLU A 72 -13.81 9.91 -11.11
CA GLU A 72 -13.47 8.92 -10.10
C GLU A 72 -12.35 8.02 -10.63
N LEU A 73 -11.32 7.82 -9.81
CA LEU A 73 -10.14 7.03 -10.12
C LEU A 73 -10.11 5.81 -9.21
N GLU A 74 -9.78 4.66 -9.75
CA GLU A 74 -9.67 3.44 -8.99
C GLU A 74 -8.23 3.17 -8.56
N TRP A 75 -8.06 2.71 -7.33
CA TRP A 75 -6.78 2.29 -6.77
C TRP A 75 -6.97 1.10 -5.82
N PHE A 76 -5.87 0.43 -5.47
CA PHE A 76 -5.88 -0.60 -4.43
C PHE A 76 -5.81 0.04 -3.04
N LYS A 77 -6.26 -0.69 -2.01
CA LYS A 77 -6.24 -0.21 -0.61
C LYS A 77 -4.85 -0.37 0.02
N VAL A 78 -4.18 -1.48 -0.24
CA VAL A 78 -2.78 -1.76 0.13
C VAL A 78 -2.19 -2.67 -0.93
N GLY A 79 -0.89 -2.75 -1.02
CA GLY A 79 -0.25 -3.65 -1.97
C GLY A 79 1.25 -3.68 -1.81
N PHE A 80 1.93 -4.43 -2.67
CA PHE A 80 3.38 -4.42 -2.74
C PHE A 80 3.90 -4.60 -4.16
N SER A 81 5.08 -4.06 -4.41
CA SER A 81 5.83 -4.23 -5.65
C SER A 81 7.08 -5.07 -5.38
N PRO A 82 7.10 -6.32 -5.82
CA PRO A 82 8.33 -7.10 -5.80
C PRO A 82 9.23 -6.72 -6.98
N THR A 83 10.53 -6.60 -6.71
CA THR A 83 11.57 -6.36 -7.70
C THR A 83 12.72 -7.33 -7.43
N LYS A 84 13.69 -7.47 -8.34
CA LYS A 84 14.81 -8.41 -8.16
C LYS A 84 15.57 -8.30 -6.82
N ASN A 85 15.56 -7.12 -6.17
CA ASN A 85 16.39 -6.84 -5.00
C ASN A 85 15.63 -6.39 -3.76
N LYS A 86 14.32 -6.11 -3.86
CA LYS A 86 13.54 -5.55 -2.75
C LYS A 86 12.04 -5.69 -2.98
N LEU A 87 11.32 -5.57 -1.87
CA LEU A 87 9.89 -5.38 -1.78
C LEU A 87 9.61 -3.91 -1.47
N THR A 88 8.65 -3.31 -2.19
CA THR A 88 8.08 -2.02 -1.81
C THR A 88 6.66 -2.25 -1.33
N VAL A 89 6.38 -2.06 -0.05
CA VAL A 89 5.03 -2.17 0.53
C VAL A 89 4.36 -0.81 0.45
N HIS A 90 3.19 -0.75 -0.18
CA HIS A 90 2.37 0.44 -0.38
C HIS A 90 1.23 0.44 0.63
N LEU A 91 1.21 1.46 1.48
CA LEU A 91 0.23 1.66 2.54
C LEU A 91 -0.54 2.96 2.28
N ASN A 92 -1.65 3.13 3.00
CA ASN A 92 -2.48 4.34 3.04
C ASN A 92 -2.39 5.03 4.43
N VAL A 93 -1.28 4.81 5.14
CA VAL A 93 -0.89 5.59 6.32
C VAL A 93 0.18 6.60 5.95
N ASN A 94 0.24 7.72 6.67
CA ASN A 94 1.41 8.59 6.63
C ASN A 94 2.45 8.07 7.63
N LEU A 95 3.46 7.37 7.11
CA LEU A 95 4.52 6.75 7.90
C LEU A 95 5.34 7.76 8.71
N GLN A 96 5.32 9.05 8.33
CA GLN A 96 5.95 10.12 9.11
C GLN A 96 5.30 10.39 10.47
N HIS A 97 4.15 9.76 10.76
CA HIS A 97 3.46 9.85 12.04
C HIS A 97 3.46 8.50 12.79
N GLU A 98 4.22 7.53 12.30
CA GLU A 98 4.25 6.16 12.83
C GLU A 98 5.59 5.83 13.50
N ASP A 99 6.35 6.84 13.95
CA ASP A 99 7.70 6.68 14.52
C ASP A 99 7.77 5.58 15.58
N ASN A 100 6.75 5.47 16.44
CA ASN A 100 6.68 4.43 17.47
C ASN A 100 6.71 3.01 16.87
N LEU A 101 5.94 2.74 15.83
CA LEU A 101 5.94 1.45 15.16
C LEU A 101 7.21 1.27 14.32
N LEU A 102 7.64 2.33 13.65
CA LEU A 102 8.81 2.27 12.76
C LEU A 102 10.12 1.99 13.50
N ASN A 103 10.27 2.44 14.74
CA ASN A 103 11.46 2.18 15.54
C ASN A 103 11.68 0.68 15.79
N ASP A 104 10.61 -0.09 15.92
CA ASP A 104 10.66 -1.53 16.22
C ASP A 104 10.52 -2.41 14.96
N LEU A 105 10.39 -1.79 13.78
CA LEU A 105 10.13 -2.50 12.52
C LEU A 105 11.36 -3.26 11.98
N GLY A 106 12.58 -2.81 12.29
CA GLY A 106 13.82 -3.40 11.78
C GLY A 106 14.47 -2.60 10.65
N LYS A 107 15.04 -3.26 9.63
CA LYS A 107 15.81 -2.57 8.56
C LYS A 107 14.97 -2.26 7.33
N PHE A 108 14.56 -1.00 7.20
CA PHE A 108 13.80 -0.52 6.05
C PHE A 108 14.28 0.87 5.62
N ARG A 109 13.81 1.32 4.46
CA ARG A 109 13.71 2.75 4.14
C ARG A 109 12.24 3.10 3.97
N SER A 110 11.84 4.33 4.27
CA SER A 110 10.45 4.77 4.11
C SER A 110 10.35 5.97 3.17
N GLY A 111 9.25 6.01 2.42
CA GLY A 111 8.69 7.24 1.86
C GLY A 111 7.53 7.73 2.73
N LYS A 112 6.66 8.58 2.19
CA LYS A 112 5.46 9.04 2.93
C LYS A 112 4.49 7.91 3.28
N SER A 113 4.27 6.99 2.34
CA SER A 113 3.30 5.89 2.49
C SER A 113 3.80 4.57 1.93
N CYS A 114 5.12 4.45 1.76
CA CYS A 114 5.75 3.24 1.22
C CYS A 114 6.91 2.80 2.12
N LEU A 115 7.03 1.50 2.34
CA LEU A 115 8.21 0.86 2.95
C LEU A 115 9.03 0.16 1.89
N TYR A 116 10.34 0.36 1.89
CA TYR A 116 11.28 -0.34 1.04
C TYR A 116 12.05 -1.34 1.90
N ILE A 117 11.81 -2.62 1.66
CA ILE A 117 12.30 -3.75 2.44
C ILE A 117 13.17 -4.63 1.54
N ARG A 118 14.38 -4.95 1.97
CA ARG A 118 15.28 -5.82 1.19
C ARG A 118 14.85 -7.29 1.26
N GLN A 119 14.50 -7.74 2.47
CA GLN A 119 14.03 -9.09 2.78
C GLN A 119 13.20 -9.03 4.07
N LEU A 120 12.22 -9.91 4.24
CA LEU A 120 11.34 -9.89 5.42
C LEU A 120 12.01 -10.38 6.70
N SER A 121 13.09 -11.16 6.59
CA SER A 121 13.87 -11.58 7.77
C SER A 121 14.62 -10.45 8.46
N ASP A 122 14.75 -9.28 7.83
CA ASP A 122 15.27 -8.06 8.44
C ASP A 122 14.15 -7.23 9.14
N ILE A 123 12.89 -7.72 9.12
CA ILE A 123 11.69 -6.98 9.53
C ILE A 123 10.93 -7.73 10.64
N ASN A 124 10.44 -6.99 11.62
CA ASN A 124 9.46 -7.48 12.57
C ASN A 124 8.08 -7.60 11.91
N LEU A 125 7.66 -8.84 11.63
CA LEU A 125 6.40 -9.12 10.94
C LEU A 125 5.17 -8.65 11.72
N ASP A 126 5.17 -8.70 13.05
CA ASP A 126 4.02 -8.28 13.85
C ASP A 126 3.77 -6.78 13.72
N ILE A 127 4.85 -5.99 13.68
CA ILE A 127 4.78 -4.54 13.45
C ILE A 127 4.35 -4.23 12.01
N LEU A 128 4.86 -4.98 11.03
CA LEU A 128 4.44 -4.83 9.64
C LEU A 128 2.94 -5.13 9.47
N ILE A 129 2.44 -6.17 10.12
CA ILE A 129 1.02 -6.52 10.15
C ILE A 129 0.20 -5.38 10.76
N GLN A 130 0.62 -4.80 11.89
CA GLN A 130 -0.05 -3.65 12.50
C GLN A 130 -0.12 -2.44 11.56
N LEU A 131 0.96 -2.15 10.82
CA LEU A 131 0.98 -1.05 9.85
C LEU A 131 0.02 -1.31 8.67
N ILE A 132 -0.06 -2.55 8.18
CA ILE A 132 -1.00 -2.94 7.13
C ILE A 132 -2.44 -2.84 7.62
N ASP A 133 -2.73 -3.33 8.83
CA ASP A 133 -4.06 -3.27 9.44
C ASP A 133 -4.52 -1.82 9.63
N LYS A 134 -3.65 -0.97 10.21
CA LYS A 134 -3.92 0.47 10.38
C LYS A 134 -4.24 1.16 9.05
N SER A 135 -3.53 0.78 7.99
CA SER A 135 -3.77 1.29 6.63
C SER A 135 -5.15 0.98 6.08
N ILE A 136 -5.74 -0.15 6.47
CA ILE A 136 -7.08 -0.57 6.02
C ILE A 136 -8.16 0.07 6.89
N LEU A 137 -7.96 0.10 8.22
CA LEU A 137 -8.89 0.69 9.18
C LEU A 137 -9.14 2.19 8.93
N ILE A 138 -8.10 2.95 8.55
CA ILE A 138 -8.27 4.37 8.21
C ILE A 138 -9.21 4.54 7.01
N GLN A 139 -9.18 3.64 6.03
CA GLN A 139 -10.05 3.72 4.86
C GLN A 139 -11.51 3.37 5.18
N GLU A 140 -11.74 2.41 6.08
CA GLU A 140 -13.10 2.07 6.52
C GLU A 140 -13.71 3.23 7.33
N LYS A 141 -12.93 3.81 8.25
CA LYS A 141 -13.35 5.01 8.97
C LYS A 141 -13.53 6.20 8.04
N ALA A 142 -12.65 6.42 7.07
CA ALA A 142 -12.81 7.47 6.06
C ALA A 142 -14.06 7.27 5.21
N SER A 143 -14.39 6.03 4.81
CA SER A 143 -15.62 5.71 4.07
C SER A 143 -16.89 5.94 4.89
N ILE A 144 -16.84 5.69 6.21
CA ILE A 144 -17.91 6.01 7.15
C ILE A 144 -17.98 7.53 7.43
N MET A 145 -16.84 8.21 7.53
CA MET A 145 -16.71 9.64 7.84
C MET A 145 -17.02 10.56 6.64
N ASP A 146 -16.92 10.07 5.41
CA ASP A 146 -17.34 10.77 4.18
C ASP A 146 -18.86 11.01 4.16
N LYS A 147 -19.63 10.25 4.94
CA LYS A 147 -21.06 10.52 5.15
C LYS A 147 -21.35 11.63 6.16
N THR A 148 -20.37 12.18 6.91
CA THR A 148 -20.76 13.18 7.94
C THR A 148 -19.78 14.29 8.28
N LYS A 149 -18.45 14.26 8.08
CA LYS A 149 -17.58 15.44 8.40
C LYS A 149 -16.09 15.18 8.08
N TYR A 150 -15.68 15.36 6.83
CA TYR A 150 -14.23 15.48 6.50
C TYR A 150 -13.60 16.80 7.00
N ALA A 151 -14.41 17.79 7.40
CA ALA A 151 -13.94 19.09 7.86
C ALA A 151 -13.45 19.12 9.33
N VAL A 152 -13.84 18.16 10.16
CA VAL A 152 -13.53 18.18 11.61
C VAL A 152 -12.19 17.49 11.91
N PHE A 153 -11.82 16.46 11.14
CA PHE A 153 -10.56 15.72 11.37
C PHE A 153 -9.32 16.60 11.13
N ASN A 154 -9.33 17.46 10.10
CA ASN A 154 -8.25 18.43 9.87
C ASN A 154 -8.14 19.49 10.97
N LYS A 155 -9.21 19.75 11.73
CA LYS A 155 -9.20 20.71 12.83
C LYS A 155 -8.60 20.13 14.12
N THR A 156 -8.70 18.82 14.30
CA THR A 156 -8.20 18.14 15.51
C THR A 156 -6.75 17.65 15.36
N TYR A 157 -6.29 17.35 14.14
CA TYR A 157 -4.94 16.81 13.90
C TYR A 157 -4.10 17.57 12.86
N GLY A 158 -4.63 18.63 12.24
CA GLY A 158 -3.92 19.43 11.23
C GLY A 158 -3.07 20.59 11.76
N ASN A 159 -3.04 20.83 13.07
CA ASN A 159 -2.19 21.87 13.65
C ASN A 159 -0.79 21.32 13.89
N ASN A 160 0.05 21.30 12.85
CA ASN A 160 1.51 21.54 12.91
C ASN A 160 2.18 21.48 11.51
N ILE A 161 1.55 22.05 10.49
CA ILE A 161 2.27 22.40 9.26
C ILE A 161 2.13 23.91 9.05
N LYS A 162 3.01 24.67 9.69
CA LYS A 162 3.35 26.01 9.18
C LYS A 162 4.23 25.79 7.94
N ILE A 163 3.66 25.98 6.77
CA ILE A 163 4.43 26.33 5.58
C ILE A 163 4.36 27.86 5.51
N THR A 164 5.51 28.50 5.63
CA THR A 164 5.68 29.94 5.42
C THR A 164 5.17 30.35 4.05
#